data_AF-A0A8S2D3D2-F1
#
_entry.id   AF-A0A8S2D3D2-F1
#
_cell.length_a   1.000
_cell.length_b   1.000
_cell.length_c   1.000
_cell.angle_alpha   90.00
_cell.angle_beta   90.00
_cell.angle_gamma   90.00
#
_symmetry.space_group_name_H-M   'P 1'
#
loop_
_entity.id
_entity.type
_entity.pdbx_description
1 polymer ?
#
loop_
_entity_poly.entity_id
_entity_poly.type
_entity_poly.pdbx_seq_one_letter_code
_entity_poly.pdbx_strand_id
1 'polypeptide(L)'
;NKMSLSSKDINLILNLLNEDTCGTTLTFEQISSQFQHGIHKHDYLKVGNALVLLLQNRDLTPTPEQRLIILYLFFDMYKTESLHLNPFAPVFLTVLYPQQTTATSAINGSNVDTASVAAAQQKRFHWIISKVTQHERWFVHTLMNGNG
;
A
#
# COMPACT_ATOMS: atom_id res chain seq x y z
N ASN A 1 10.76 -22.26 -2.94
CA ASN A 1 10.07 -20.95 -2.79
C ASN A 1 8.60 -21.16 -2.45
N LYS A 2 8.24 -21.09 -1.16
CA LYS A 2 6.85 -21.18 -0.70
C LYS A 2 6.16 -19.82 -0.91
N MET A 3 5.49 -19.67 -2.05
CA MET A 3 4.78 -18.45 -2.47
C MET A 3 3.53 -18.13 -1.62
N SER A 4 3.13 -18.98 -0.67
CA SER A 4 1.88 -18.85 0.11
C SER A 4 2.10 -18.34 1.53
N LEU A 5 1.35 -17.33 1.97
CA LEU A 5 1.46 -16.80 3.35
C LEU A 5 1.25 -17.91 4.38
N SER A 6 2.03 -17.89 5.45
CA SER A 6 1.80 -18.81 6.55
C SER A 6 0.56 -18.37 7.30
N SER A 7 -0.19 -19.32 7.87
CA SER A 7 -1.30 -19.00 8.78
C SER A 7 -0.82 -18.14 9.95
N LYS A 8 0.45 -18.30 10.37
CA LYS A 8 1.06 -17.45 11.41
C LYS A 8 1.10 -15.98 10.98
N ASP A 9 1.56 -15.70 9.77
CA ASP A 9 1.71 -14.34 9.25
C ASP A 9 0.34 -13.68 9.07
N ILE A 10 -0.64 -14.45 8.60
CA ILE A 10 -2.02 -13.97 8.45
C ILE A 10 -2.61 -13.61 9.81
N ASN A 11 -2.51 -14.51 10.80
CA ASN A 11 -3.00 -14.24 12.15
C ASN A 11 -2.31 -13.02 12.78
N LEU A 12 -1.00 -12.84 12.54
CA LEU A 12 -0.28 -11.66 12.99
C LEU A 12 -0.87 -10.38 12.38
N ILE A 13 -1.06 -10.33 11.05
CA ILE A 13 -1.63 -9.17 10.36
C ILE A 13 -3.03 -8.86 10.90
N LEU A 14 -3.89 -9.87 11.04
CA LEU A 14 -5.25 -9.69 11.54
C LEU A 14 -5.28 -9.19 12.99
N ASN A 15 -4.37 -9.69 13.83
CA ASN A 15 -4.24 -9.20 15.21
C ASN A 15 -3.75 -7.75 15.27
N LEU A 16 -2.80 -7.37 14.42
CA LEU A 16 -2.31 -5.98 14.36
C LEU A 16 -3.36 -5.00 13.85
N LEU A 17 -4.25 -5.47 12.97
CA LEU A 17 -5.36 -4.68 12.41
C LEU A 17 -6.66 -4.87 13.19
N ASN A 18 -6.65 -5.53 14.35
CA ASN A 18 -7.86 -5.72 15.13
C ASN A 18 -8.40 -4.37 15.63
N GLU A 19 -9.66 -4.07 15.31
CA GLU A 19 -10.35 -2.79 15.57
C GLU A 19 -10.26 -2.35 17.03
N ASP A 20 -10.33 -3.30 17.97
CA ASP A 20 -10.28 -3.01 19.41
C ASP A 20 -8.92 -2.43 19.85
N THR A 21 -7.85 -2.77 19.12
CA THR A 21 -6.46 -2.47 19.51
C THR A 21 -5.81 -1.41 18.64
N CYS A 22 -6.22 -1.36 17.38
CA CYS A 22 -5.66 -0.59 16.29
C CYS A 22 -6.09 0.89 16.42
N GLY A 23 -5.16 1.76 16.85
CA GLY A 23 -5.39 3.22 16.97
C GLY A 23 -5.90 3.69 18.34
N THR A 24 -6.27 2.76 19.24
CA THR A 24 -6.71 3.06 20.62
C THR A 24 -5.61 2.77 21.65
N THR A 25 -4.95 1.61 21.53
CA THR A 25 -4.05 1.07 22.56
C THR A 25 -2.60 1.04 22.10
N LEU A 26 -2.36 0.81 20.81
CA LEU A 26 -1.02 0.69 20.25
C LEU A 26 -0.70 1.87 19.33
N THR A 27 0.52 2.41 19.45
CA THR A 27 1.05 3.42 18.52
C THR A 27 1.51 2.79 17.20
N PHE A 28 1.68 3.61 16.16
CA PHE A 28 2.22 3.17 14.88
C PHE A 28 3.57 2.46 15.02
N GLU A 29 4.49 3.00 15.83
CA GLU A 29 5.81 2.43 16.07
C GLU A 29 5.73 1.08 16.79
N GLN A 30 4.82 0.94 17.76
CA GLN A 30 4.61 -0.33 18.47
C GLN A 30 4.08 -1.41 17.52
N ILE A 31 3.14 -1.04 16.65
CA ILE A 31 2.59 -1.94 15.62
C ILE A 31 3.66 -2.35 14.62
N SER A 32 4.45 -1.40 14.12
CA SER A 32 5.52 -1.74 13.17
C SER A 32 6.62 -2.58 13.83
N SER A 33 6.97 -2.29 15.08
CA SER A 33 7.90 -3.12 15.84
C SER A 33 7.39 -4.56 15.92
N GLN A 34 6.13 -4.79 16.32
CA GLN A 34 5.56 -6.13 16.36
C GLN A 34 5.54 -6.81 14.99
N PHE A 35 5.22 -6.06 13.93
CA PHE A 35 5.25 -6.54 12.55
C PHE A 35 6.65 -6.99 12.13
N GLN A 36 7.67 -6.15 12.34
CA GLN A 36 9.06 -6.41 11.93
C GLN A 36 9.72 -7.53 12.75
N HIS A 37 9.33 -7.70 14.02
CA HIS A 37 9.76 -8.85 14.82
C HIS A 37 9.10 -10.16 14.36
N GLY A 38 7.83 -10.09 13.92
CA GLY A 38 7.06 -11.26 13.51
C GLY A 38 7.33 -11.73 12.08
N ILE A 39 7.77 -10.84 11.19
CA ILE A 39 7.91 -11.09 9.75
C ILE A 39 9.34 -10.78 9.30
N HIS A 40 9.95 -11.73 8.60
CA HIS A 40 11.27 -11.54 8.01
C HIS A 40 11.22 -10.68 6.75
N LYS A 41 12.28 -9.89 6.51
CA LYS A 41 12.41 -9.00 5.35
C LYS A 41 12.18 -9.70 4.00
N HIS A 42 12.58 -10.96 3.87
CA HIS A 42 12.39 -11.74 2.62
C HIS A 42 10.91 -12.06 2.34
N ASP A 43 10.03 -11.98 3.34
CA ASP A 43 8.58 -12.18 3.22
C ASP A 43 7.80 -10.86 3.04
N TYR A 44 8.44 -9.69 3.13
CA TYR A 44 7.77 -8.39 3.06
C TYR A 44 6.98 -8.19 1.77
N LEU A 45 7.52 -8.61 0.62
CA LEU A 45 6.80 -8.49 -0.65
C LEU A 45 5.47 -9.25 -0.62
N LYS A 46 5.49 -10.44 -0.04
CA LYS A 46 4.36 -11.36 0.01
C LYS A 46 3.32 -10.94 1.04
N VAL A 47 3.77 -10.51 2.22
CA VAL A 47 2.89 -9.92 3.24
C VAL A 47 2.28 -8.61 2.72
N GLY A 48 3.09 -7.74 2.13
CA GLY A 48 2.61 -6.47 1.61
C GLY A 48 1.59 -6.62 0.48
N ASN A 49 1.69 -7.67 -0.35
CA ASN A 49 0.62 -8.00 -1.30
C ASN A 49 -0.71 -8.33 -0.61
N ALA A 50 -0.69 -9.04 0.53
CA ALA A 50 -1.91 -9.25 1.32
C ALA A 50 -2.42 -7.96 1.96
N LEU A 51 -1.53 -7.11 2.49
CA LEU A 51 -1.92 -5.79 3.00
C LEU A 51 -2.58 -4.93 1.92
N VAL A 52 -2.15 -5.04 0.67
CA VAL A 52 -2.81 -4.36 -0.44
C VAL A 52 -4.18 -4.95 -0.73
N LEU A 53 -4.34 -6.28 -0.73
CA LEU A 53 -5.67 -6.87 -0.86
C LEU A 53 -6.61 -6.35 0.23
N LEU A 54 -6.14 -6.20 1.47
CA LEU A 54 -6.91 -5.56 2.53
C LEU A 54 -7.24 -4.10 2.21
N LEU A 55 -6.26 -3.31 1.77
CA LEU A 55 -6.45 -1.88 1.43
C LEU A 55 -7.40 -1.67 0.23
N GLN A 56 -7.45 -2.62 -0.70
CA GLN A 56 -8.35 -2.63 -1.85
C GLN A 56 -9.80 -2.90 -1.45
N ASN A 57 -10.02 -3.76 -0.45
CA ASN A 57 -11.35 -4.19 -0.01
C ASN A 57 -11.78 -3.44 1.26
N ARG A 58 -12.59 -2.39 1.11
CA ARG A 58 -13.12 -1.58 2.24
C ARG A 58 -13.78 -2.41 3.34
N ASP A 59 -14.46 -3.49 2.98
CA ASP A 59 -15.16 -4.35 3.95
C ASP A 59 -14.19 -5.11 4.87
N LEU A 60 -12.93 -5.30 4.46
CA LEU A 60 -11.89 -5.94 5.28
C LEU A 60 -11.10 -4.94 6.13
N THR A 61 -11.23 -3.64 5.84
CA THR A 61 -10.61 -2.54 6.61
C THR A 61 -11.66 -1.43 6.83
N PRO A 62 -12.70 -1.71 7.64
CA PRO A 62 -13.82 -0.78 7.82
C PRO A 62 -13.40 0.53 8.50
N THR A 63 -12.36 0.50 9.34
CA THR A 63 -11.91 1.70 10.08
C THR A 63 -10.81 2.46 9.35
N PRO A 64 -10.77 3.80 9.45
CA PRO A 64 -9.68 4.59 8.87
C PRO A 64 -8.33 4.25 9.52
N GLU A 65 -8.28 3.93 10.81
CA GLU A 65 -7.06 3.60 11.55
C GLU A 65 -6.33 2.39 10.96
N GLN A 66 -7.06 1.32 10.64
CA GLN A 66 -6.50 0.13 9.99
C GLN A 66 -5.80 0.48 8.67
N ARG A 67 -6.43 1.37 7.88
CA ARG A 67 -5.90 1.79 6.58
C ARG A 67 -4.67 2.66 6.73
N LEU A 68 -4.66 3.57 7.71
CA LEU A 68 -3.48 4.37 8.03
C LEU A 68 -2.32 3.49 8.50
N ILE A 69 -2.59 2.46 9.31
CA ILE A 69 -1.57 1.50 9.75
C ILE A 69 -1.00 0.72 8.58
N ILE A 70 -1.84 0.23 7.67
CA ILE A 70 -1.36 -0.44 6.45
C ILE A 70 -0.43 0.49 5.63
N LEU A 71 -0.82 1.75 5.44
CA LEU A 71 -0.01 2.75 4.74
C LEU A 71 1.32 3.02 5.46
N TYR A 72 1.29 3.10 6.79
CA TYR A 72 2.48 3.25 7.61
C TYR A 72 3.41 2.03 7.50
N LEU A 73 2.87 0.81 7.51
CA LEU A 73 3.66 -0.41 7.35
C LEU A 73 4.35 -0.47 5.98
N PHE A 74 3.69 -0.05 4.90
CA PHE A 74 4.34 0.05 3.58
C PHE A 74 5.54 0.98 3.57
N PHE A 75 5.47 2.05 4.35
CA PHE A 75 6.55 3.00 4.49
C PHE A 75 7.65 2.40 5.37
N ASP A 76 7.30 1.89 6.55
CA ASP A 76 8.27 1.44 7.55
C ASP A 76 9.04 0.18 7.11
N MET A 77 8.42 -0.72 6.33
CA MET A 77 9.09 -1.89 5.74
C MET A 77 10.29 -1.54 4.86
N TYR A 78 10.29 -0.36 4.25
CA TYR A 78 11.30 0.08 3.27
C TYR A 78 11.91 1.45 3.62
N LYS A 79 11.71 1.96 4.84
CA LYS A 79 12.14 3.32 5.23
C LYS A 79 13.64 3.55 5.12
N THR A 80 14.45 2.50 5.19
CA THR A 80 15.91 2.55 5.08
C THR A 80 16.40 2.47 3.64
N GLU A 81 15.51 2.20 2.70
CA GLU A 81 15.80 2.06 1.28
C GLU A 81 15.30 3.28 0.50
N SER A 82 15.87 3.52 -0.68
CA SER A 82 15.33 4.56 -1.57
C SER A 82 13.90 4.21 -1.96
N LEU A 83 13.02 5.21 -2.04
CA LEU A 83 11.61 5.04 -2.44
C LEU A 83 11.48 4.31 -3.79
N HIS A 84 12.46 4.46 -4.71
CA HIS A 84 12.48 3.77 -6.00
C HIS A 84 12.65 2.24 -5.89
N LEU A 85 13.16 1.75 -4.75
CA LEU A 85 13.30 0.33 -4.46
C LEU A 85 12.07 -0.24 -3.74
N ASN A 86 11.20 0.61 -3.19
CA ASN A 86 9.99 0.17 -2.51
C ASN A 86 8.96 -0.35 -3.54
N PRO A 87 8.65 -1.66 -3.55
CA PRO A 87 7.71 -2.24 -4.51
C PRO A 87 6.27 -1.72 -4.33
N PHE A 88 5.97 -1.13 -3.17
CA PHE A 88 4.68 -0.54 -2.82
C PHE A 88 4.61 0.97 -3.06
N ALA A 89 5.65 1.60 -3.62
CA ALA A 89 5.63 3.01 -4.01
C ALA A 89 4.39 3.43 -4.83
N PRO A 90 3.87 2.60 -5.76
CA PRO A 90 2.63 2.91 -6.48
C PRO A 90 1.38 3.11 -5.59
N VAL A 91 1.33 2.50 -4.41
CA VAL A 91 0.23 2.70 -3.45
C VAL A 91 0.20 4.15 -2.97
N PHE A 92 1.36 4.70 -2.58
CA PHE A 92 1.45 6.10 -2.16
C PHE A 92 1.11 7.06 -3.29
N LEU A 93 1.58 6.79 -4.51
CA LEU A 93 1.24 7.60 -5.68
C LEU A 93 -0.27 7.63 -5.94
N THR A 94 -0.95 6.48 -5.81
CA THR A 94 -2.40 6.40 -6.01
C THR A 94 -3.17 7.15 -4.91
N VAL A 95 -2.65 7.13 -3.67
CA VAL A 95 -3.22 7.91 -2.57
C VAL A 95 -3.07 9.41 -2.84
N LEU A 96 -1.86 9.86 -3.18
CA LEU A 96 -1.55 11.29 -3.39
C LEU A 96 -2.17 11.88 -4.65
N TYR A 97 -2.20 11.12 -5.75
CA TYR A 97 -2.62 11.57 -7.08
C TYR A 97 -3.70 10.67 -7.69
N PRO A 98 -4.91 10.59 -7.09
CA PRO A 98 -5.95 9.65 -7.51
C PRO A 98 -6.50 9.90 -8.93
N GLN A 99 -6.29 11.11 -9.49
CA GLN A 99 -6.78 11.51 -10.82
C GLN A 99 -5.87 11.08 -11.98
N GLN A 100 -4.61 10.72 -11.71
CA GLN A 100 -3.69 10.23 -12.75
C GLN A 100 -3.91 8.75 -13.05
N THR A 101 -4.53 8.01 -12.13
CA THR A 101 -4.79 6.57 -12.27
C THR A 101 -6.00 6.25 -13.18
N THR A 102 -6.87 7.23 -13.43
CA THR A 102 -8.11 7.07 -14.23
C THR A 102 -8.04 7.71 -15.63
N ALA A 103 -7.02 8.52 -15.91
CA ALA A 103 -6.88 9.24 -17.17
C ALA A 103 -6.12 8.42 -18.24
N THR A 104 -6.71 7.34 -18.74
CA THR A 104 -6.31 6.76 -20.05
C THR A 104 -7.49 6.22 -20.87
N SER A 105 -8.70 6.73 -20.61
CA SER A 105 -9.89 6.42 -21.45
C SER A 105 -10.37 7.60 -22.29
N ALA A 106 -9.54 8.63 -22.49
CA ALA A 106 -9.85 9.78 -23.35
C ALA A 106 -8.75 10.06 -24.39
N ILE A 107 -8.22 9.01 -25.04
CA ILE A 107 -7.47 9.16 -26.30
C ILE A 107 -8.43 8.79 -27.44
N ASN A 108 -9.36 9.68 -27.74
CA ASN A 108 -10.07 9.68 -29.02
C ASN A 108 -9.35 10.66 -29.94
N GLY A 109 -8.66 10.11 -30.95
CA GLY A 109 -8.47 10.74 -32.26
C GLY A 109 -7.24 11.64 -32.43
N SER A 110 -6.08 11.04 -32.75
CA SER A 110 -5.28 11.39 -33.94
C SER A 110 -3.92 10.66 -33.95
N ASN A 111 -3.75 9.76 -34.93
CA ASN A 111 -2.51 9.18 -35.46
C ASN A 111 -1.22 9.29 -34.63
N VAL A 112 -0.86 8.23 -33.89
CA VAL A 112 0.53 7.95 -33.50
C VAL A 112 0.77 6.43 -33.55
N ASP A 113 1.93 6.06 -34.06
CA ASP A 113 2.34 4.73 -34.50
C ASP A 113 2.12 3.60 -33.47
N THR A 114 1.46 2.54 -33.93
CA THR A 114 1.01 1.33 -33.21
C THR A 114 2.13 0.50 -32.55
N ALA A 115 3.40 0.80 -32.84
CA ALA A 115 4.55 0.14 -32.21
C ALA A 115 4.96 0.77 -30.86
N SER A 116 4.61 2.04 -30.61
CA SER A 116 4.94 2.74 -29.36
C SER A 116 3.96 2.45 -28.21
N VAL A 117 2.75 2.00 -28.55
CA VAL A 117 1.67 1.66 -27.60
C VAL A 117 1.95 0.35 -26.86
N ALA A 118 2.73 -0.56 -27.47
CA ALA A 118 3.09 -1.86 -26.90
C ALA A 118 4.09 -1.78 -25.73
N ALA A 119 4.94 -0.74 -25.68
CA ALA A 119 5.89 -0.52 -24.59
C ALA A 119 5.32 0.35 -23.45
N ALA A 120 4.35 1.22 -23.75
CA ALA A 120 3.61 1.98 -22.74
C ALA A 120 2.55 1.14 -21.99
N GLN A 121 2.34 -0.11 -22.42
CA GLN A 121 1.47 -1.11 -21.80
C GLN A 121 2.09 -1.82 -20.58
N GLN A 122 3.28 -1.43 -20.12
CA GLN A 122 3.88 -1.98 -18.91
C GLN A 122 3.13 -1.49 -17.65
N LYS A 123 2.08 -2.24 -17.31
CA LYS A 123 1.39 -2.33 -16.02
C LYS A 123 0.36 -1.22 -15.76
N ARG A 124 -0.86 -1.42 -16.30
CA ARG A 124 -2.11 -1.00 -15.64
C ARG A 124 -1.94 -1.20 -14.13
N PHE A 125 -1.93 -0.12 -13.36
CA PHE A 125 -1.78 -0.19 -11.91
C PHE A 125 -2.99 -0.95 -11.34
N HIS A 126 -2.85 -2.26 -11.16
CA HIS A 126 -3.83 -3.13 -10.52
C HIS A 126 -4.04 -2.78 -9.04
N TRP A 127 -3.25 -1.84 -8.49
CA TRP A 127 -3.38 -1.21 -7.18
C TRP A 127 -4.59 -0.25 -7.11
N ILE A 128 -5.73 -0.59 -7.73
CA ILE A 128 -6.98 0.17 -7.56
C ILE A 128 -7.38 0.05 -6.10
N ILE A 129 -6.96 1.01 -5.28
CA ILE A 129 -7.37 1.14 -3.90
C ILE A 129 -8.77 1.77 -3.86
N SER A 130 -9.59 1.31 -2.93
CA SER A 130 -10.92 1.89 -2.65
C SER A 130 -10.82 3.40 -2.42
N LYS A 131 -11.94 4.13 -2.59
CA LYS A 131 -12.02 5.61 -2.49
C LYS A 131 -11.14 6.16 -1.35
N VAL A 132 -10.07 6.86 -1.76
CA VAL A 132 -9.07 7.42 -0.84
C VAL A 132 -9.66 8.61 -0.09
N THR A 133 -9.53 8.62 1.23
CA THR A 133 -10.05 9.71 2.07
C THR A 133 -9.06 10.89 2.16
N GLN A 134 -9.52 12.05 2.62
CA GLN A 134 -8.63 13.20 2.83
C GLN A 134 -7.60 12.94 3.94
N HIS A 135 -7.99 12.20 4.98
CA HIS A 135 -7.09 11.82 6.08
C HIS A 135 -5.95 10.92 5.59
N GLU A 136 -6.24 9.93 4.75
CA GLU A 136 -5.22 9.07 4.12
C GLU A 136 -4.21 9.88 3.29
N ARG A 137 -4.71 10.85 2.50
CA ARG A 137 -3.86 11.73 1.70
C ARG A 137 -2.94 12.58 2.55
N TRP A 138 -3.51 13.24 3.55
CA TRP A 138 -2.74 14.10 4.44
C TRP A 138 -1.68 13.29 5.21
N PHE A 139 -2.07 12.10 5.69
CA PHE A 139 -1.16 11.19 6.37
C PHE A 139 0.02 10.75 5.49
N VAL A 140 -0.24 10.27 4.27
CA VAL A 140 0.83 9.87 3.34
C VAL A 140 1.72 11.06 2.97
N HIS A 141 1.14 12.24 2.74
CA HIS A 141 1.91 13.45 2.47
C HIS A 141 2.85 13.81 3.64
N THR A 142 2.36 13.71 4.88
CA THR A 142 3.16 13.93 6.08
C THR A 142 4.25 12.87 6.24
N LEU A 143 3.96 11.59 5.99
CA LEU A 143 4.96 10.52 6.06
C LEU A 143 6.10 10.71 5.05
N MET A 144 5.76 11.07 3.82
CA MET A 144 6.76 11.20 2.75
C MET A 144 7.61 12.46 2.86
N ASN A 145 7.05 13.54 3.41
CA ASN A 145 7.74 14.83 3.54
C ASN A 145 8.31 15.09 4.93
N GLY A 146 7.90 14.32 5.94
CA GLY A 146 8.29 14.47 7.35
C GLY A 146 9.59 13.77 7.75
N ASN A 147 10.24 13.04 6.83
CA ASN A 147 11.58 12.46 7.04
C ASN A 147 12.69 13.50 6.72
N GLY A 148 12.59 14.69 7.32
CA GLY A 148 13.61 15.74 7.30
C GLY A 148 14.41 15.76 8.60
#